data_AF-A0A6A7BUY7-F1
#
_entry.id   AF-A0A6A7BUY7-F1
#
_cell.length_a   1.000
_cell.length_b   1.000
_cell.length_c   1.000
_cell.angle_alpha   90.00
_cell.angle_beta   90.00
_cell.angle_gamma   90.00
#
_symmetry.space_group_name_H-M   'P 1'
#
loop_
_entity.id
_entity.type
_entity.pdbx_description
1 polymer ?
#
loop_
_entity_poly.entity_id
_entity_poly.type
_entity_poly.pdbx_seq_one_letter_code
_entity_poly.pdbx_strand_id
1 'polypeptide(L)'
;MTDAQQAFDSARAQLQHLSRGIEQSVRDLSAQLPQWWPDKLRLPTPPPPPPPPPPPPVSTIQSLQRFASRNRRTIAVCAGVAALTGLVFTSHYCSKHKKRRAHRSASGARTDVVVVFGAAKDPLTNAVYLDLERKGFVVYVTTRTPEEDQLVRSEVGVDLLPLRVNDEKALQKFSDMFGGRKHYAFEGAKPHHLTLAGLVVMPNPSEIVGGIAHVIGLFTLPLLQESGKVLFVIPHSEDADAIRQREHALKSLLEPEGLPVSHVRAGRIEVPTLLAPQRRKGSPQQSKRTAAALRKLHHDVFDTLMMPSSGGWHRGMRYITNWSRAMTATLLLEDGSVLGL
;
A
#
# COMPACT_ATOMS: atom_id res chain seq x y z
N MET A 1 -16.47 20.98 75.55
CA MET A 1 -17.82 20.81 74.97
C MET A 1 -18.07 19.39 74.43
N THR A 2 -17.29 18.40 74.86
CA THR A 2 -17.27 17.03 74.32
C THR A 2 -18.20 16.05 75.05
N ASP A 3 -18.51 16.29 76.33
CA ASP A 3 -19.30 15.35 77.14
C ASP A 3 -20.77 15.28 76.73
N ALA A 4 -21.34 16.40 76.25
CA ALA A 4 -22.72 16.43 75.77
C ALA A 4 -22.90 15.57 74.50
N GLN A 5 -21.92 15.56 73.60
CA GLN A 5 -21.97 14.72 72.39
C GLN A 5 -21.84 13.24 72.74
N GLN A 6 -20.98 12.89 73.69
CA GLN A 6 -20.86 11.51 74.19
C GLN A 6 -22.16 11.01 74.84
N ALA A 7 -22.86 11.87 75.60
CA ALA A 7 -24.17 11.54 76.15
C ALA A 7 -25.24 11.27 75.06
N PHE A 8 -25.23 12.05 73.97
CA PHE A 8 -26.16 11.82 72.85
C PHE A 8 -25.85 10.55 72.05
N ASP A 9 -24.57 10.25 71.81
CA ASP A 9 -24.18 9.08 71.03
C ASP A 9 -24.41 7.77 71.79
N SER A 10 -24.17 7.78 73.11
CA SER A 10 -24.53 6.65 73.99
C SER A 10 -26.03 6.40 74.04
N ALA A 11 -26.86 7.45 74.11
CA ALA A 11 -28.32 7.32 74.07
C ALA A 11 -28.82 6.74 72.74
N ARG A 12 -28.22 7.15 71.60
CA ARG A 12 -28.53 6.56 70.28
C ARG A 12 -28.14 5.10 70.18
N ALA A 13 -26.97 4.73 70.70
CA ALA A 13 -26.52 3.34 70.69
C ALA A 13 -27.46 2.45 71.52
N GLN A 14 -27.93 2.94 72.67
CA GLN A 14 -28.91 2.22 73.50
C GLN A 14 -30.27 2.03 72.79
N LEU A 15 -30.78 3.06 72.11
CA LEU A 15 -32.02 2.97 71.34
C LEU A 15 -31.94 1.93 70.20
N GLN A 16 -30.82 1.91 69.48
CA GLN A 16 -30.61 0.94 68.41
C GLN A 16 -30.47 -0.50 68.93
N HIS A 17 -29.87 -0.68 70.11
CA HIS A 17 -29.78 -1.99 70.73
C HIS A 17 -31.16 -2.50 71.16
N LEU A 18 -31.98 -1.62 71.74
CA LEU A 18 -33.36 -1.95 72.13
C LEU A 18 -34.24 -2.26 70.92
N SER A 19 -34.13 -1.48 69.83
CA SER A 19 -34.94 -1.72 68.63
C SER A 19 -34.66 -3.09 68.03
N ARG A 20 -33.39 -3.49 67.93
CA ARG A 20 -33.01 -4.83 67.42
C ARG A 20 -33.49 -5.95 68.34
N GLY A 21 -33.40 -5.77 69.65
CA GLY A 21 -33.91 -6.75 70.62
C GLY A 21 -35.43 -6.95 70.52
N ILE A 22 -36.18 -5.85 70.32
CA ILE A 22 -37.63 -5.90 70.12
C ILE A 22 -37.95 -6.58 68.78
N GLU A 23 -37.25 -6.24 67.69
CA GLU A 23 -37.46 -6.87 66.39
C GLU A 23 -37.21 -8.38 66.42
N GLN A 24 -36.17 -8.83 67.12
CA GLN A 24 -35.88 -10.25 67.30
C GLN A 24 -36.96 -10.92 68.15
N SER A 25 -37.34 -10.31 69.27
CA SER A 25 -38.39 -10.85 70.15
C SER A 25 -39.75 -10.94 69.44
N VAL A 26 -40.11 -9.95 68.62
CA VAL A 26 -41.36 -9.96 67.83
C VAL A 26 -41.29 -11.02 66.72
N ARG A 27 -40.13 -11.23 66.09
CA ARG A 27 -39.95 -12.34 65.13
C ARG A 27 -40.06 -13.69 65.81
N ASP A 28 -39.43 -13.87 66.97
CA ASP A 28 -39.46 -15.14 67.70
C ASP A 28 -40.86 -15.44 68.23
N LEU A 29 -41.56 -14.43 68.78
CA LEU A 29 -42.96 -14.54 69.19
C LEU A 29 -43.87 -14.82 67.99
N SER A 30 -43.66 -14.16 66.85
CA SER A 30 -44.48 -14.42 65.65
C SER A 30 -44.21 -15.80 65.04
N ALA A 31 -43.00 -16.35 65.18
CA ALA A 31 -42.66 -17.72 64.78
C ALA A 31 -43.25 -18.77 65.73
N GLN A 32 -43.28 -18.50 67.03
CA GLN A 32 -43.92 -19.38 68.02
C GLN A 32 -45.45 -19.24 68.00
N LEU A 33 -45.96 -18.16 67.39
CA LEU A 33 -47.37 -17.81 67.46
C LEU A 33 -48.37 -18.88 66.97
N PRO A 34 -48.06 -19.63 65.91
CA PRO A 34 -48.93 -20.69 65.40
C PRO A 34 -49.07 -21.91 66.33
N GLN A 35 -48.13 -22.16 67.25
CA GLN A 35 -48.13 -23.37 68.08
C GLN A 35 -49.09 -23.34 69.27
N TRP A 36 -49.43 -22.14 69.78
CA TRP A 36 -50.23 -21.96 71.01
C TRP A 36 -51.65 -21.44 70.73
N TRP A 37 -52.00 -21.17 69.47
CA TRP A 37 -53.31 -20.62 69.12
C TRP A 37 -54.37 -21.73 69.00
N PRO A 38 -55.49 -21.66 69.75
CA PRO A 38 -56.56 -22.67 69.70
C PRO A 38 -57.14 -22.83 68.29
N ASP A 39 -57.37 -24.09 67.86
CA ASP A 39 -57.85 -24.44 66.51
C ASP A 39 -59.13 -23.69 66.10
N LYS A 40 -59.96 -23.26 67.06
CA LYS A 40 -61.26 -22.61 66.84
C LYS A 40 -61.17 -21.15 66.34
N LEU A 41 -59.99 -20.54 66.29
CA LEU A 41 -59.77 -19.17 65.79
C LEU A 41 -58.88 -19.14 64.53
N ARG A 42 -58.54 -20.31 63.96
CA ARG A 42 -57.88 -20.36 62.66
C ARG A 42 -58.87 -19.91 61.59
N LEU A 43 -58.65 -18.72 61.04
CA LEU A 43 -59.35 -18.27 59.84
C LEU A 43 -59.16 -19.33 58.74
N PRO A 44 -60.20 -19.66 57.95
CA PRO A 44 -60.06 -20.54 56.80
C PRO A 44 -58.90 -20.05 55.95
N THR A 45 -57.92 -20.93 55.72
CA THR A 45 -56.77 -20.60 54.89
C THR A 45 -57.32 -20.21 53.52
N PRO A 46 -57.04 -19.01 52.99
CA PRO A 46 -57.49 -18.67 51.66
C PRO A 46 -56.94 -19.72 50.68
N PRO A 47 -57.73 -20.15 49.69
CA PRO A 47 -57.26 -21.10 48.69
C PRO A 47 -55.96 -20.55 48.08
N PRO A 48 -54.96 -21.42 47.80
CA PRO A 48 -53.70 -20.98 47.24
C PRO A 48 -53.99 -20.13 46.00
N PRO A 49 -53.37 -18.93 45.87
CA PRO A 49 -53.55 -18.12 44.69
C PRO A 49 -53.18 -18.97 43.46
N PRO A 50 -53.97 -18.91 42.38
CA PRO A 50 -53.66 -19.64 41.17
C PRO A 50 -52.22 -19.34 40.74
N PRO A 51 -51.45 -20.34 40.29
CA PRO A 51 -50.08 -20.14 39.87
C PRO A 51 -50.06 -18.98 38.85
N PRO A 52 -49.16 -18.00 39.01
CA PRO A 52 -49.10 -16.88 38.10
C PRO A 52 -48.94 -17.42 36.67
N PRO A 53 -49.68 -16.87 35.69
CA PRO A 53 -49.59 -17.33 34.32
C PRO A 53 -48.12 -17.29 33.86
N PRO A 54 -47.67 -18.31 33.11
CA PRO A 54 -46.30 -18.33 32.62
C PRO A 54 -46.03 -17.05 31.84
N PRO A 55 -44.85 -16.42 32.03
CA PRO A 55 -44.51 -15.21 31.30
C PRO A 55 -44.64 -15.49 29.79
N PRO A 56 -45.17 -14.53 29.00
CA PRO A 56 -45.32 -14.72 27.57
C PRO A 56 -43.97 -15.10 26.94
N PRO A 57 -43.95 -15.99 25.94
CA PRO A 57 -42.72 -16.39 25.29
C PRO A 57 -41.99 -15.15 24.77
N VAL A 58 -40.74 -14.99 25.22
CA VAL A 58 -39.91 -13.84 24.84
C VAL A 58 -39.79 -13.79 23.31
N SER A 59 -40.25 -12.70 22.74
CA SER A 59 -40.07 -12.41 21.31
C SER A 59 -38.59 -12.43 20.96
N THR A 60 -38.25 -12.96 19.77
CA THR A 60 -36.88 -13.00 19.24
C THR A 60 -36.23 -11.61 19.23
N ILE A 61 -37.03 -10.57 18.99
CA ILE A 61 -36.61 -9.16 19.03
C ILE A 61 -36.21 -8.74 20.46
N GLN A 62 -36.96 -9.15 21.48
CA GLN A 62 -36.65 -8.82 22.88
C GLN A 62 -35.40 -9.54 23.35
N SER A 63 -35.15 -10.76 22.89
CA SER A 63 -33.91 -11.50 23.15
C SER A 63 -32.70 -10.81 22.52
N LEU A 64 -32.82 -10.34 21.26
CA LEU A 64 -31.78 -9.53 20.61
C LEU A 64 -31.54 -8.21 21.34
N GLN A 65 -32.59 -7.53 21.77
CA GLN A 65 -32.48 -6.27 22.52
C GLN A 65 -31.79 -6.46 23.87
N ARG A 66 -32.10 -7.55 24.60
CA ARG A 66 -31.44 -7.91 25.86
C ARG A 66 -30.00 -8.33 25.65
N PHE A 67 -29.71 -9.07 24.58
CA PHE A 67 -28.35 -9.44 24.23
C PHE A 67 -27.52 -8.19 23.89
N ALA A 68 -28.06 -7.30 23.06
CA ALA A 68 -27.40 -6.06 22.66
C ALA A 68 -27.14 -5.12 23.85
N SER A 69 -28.11 -4.99 24.77
CA SER A 69 -27.94 -4.15 25.96
C SER A 69 -26.91 -4.72 26.94
N ARG A 70 -26.88 -6.06 27.11
CA ARG A 70 -25.91 -6.75 27.97
C ARG A 70 -24.49 -6.72 27.40
N ASN A 71 -24.37 -6.75 26.07
CA ASN A 71 -23.10 -6.82 25.35
C ASN A 71 -22.70 -5.50 24.68
N ARG A 72 -23.18 -4.35 25.18
CA ARG A 72 -22.95 -3.04 24.54
C ARG A 72 -21.46 -2.73 24.33
N ARG A 73 -20.60 -3.11 25.29
CA ARG A 73 -19.14 -2.88 25.20
C ARG A 73 -18.47 -3.79 24.17
N THR A 74 -18.80 -5.07 24.14
CA THR A 74 -18.22 -6.03 23.19
C THR A 74 -18.66 -5.73 21.77
N ILE A 75 -19.93 -5.38 21.56
CA ILE A 75 -20.44 -4.93 20.26
C ILE A 75 -19.75 -3.65 19.81
N ALA A 76 -19.57 -2.67 20.71
CA ALA A 76 -18.86 -1.42 20.38
C ALA A 76 -17.40 -1.68 19.95
N VAL A 77 -16.68 -2.55 20.66
CA VAL A 77 -15.30 -2.93 20.31
C VAL A 77 -15.26 -3.66 18.96
N CYS A 78 -16.13 -4.63 18.74
CA CYS A 78 -16.18 -5.36 17.46
C CYS A 78 -16.52 -4.44 16.28
N ALA A 79 -17.48 -3.54 16.46
CA ALA A 79 -17.85 -2.54 15.45
C ALA A 79 -16.69 -1.59 15.16
N GLY A 80 -15.97 -1.14 16.19
CA GLY A 80 -14.77 -0.30 16.04
C GLY A 80 -13.67 -0.99 15.23
N VAL A 81 -13.37 -2.26 15.55
CA VAL A 81 -12.38 -3.06 14.81
C VAL A 81 -12.83 -3.28 13.36
N ALA A 82 -14.10 -3.63 13.13
CA ALA A 82 -14.63 -3.81 11.78
C ALA A 82 -14.56 -2.52 10.95
N ALA A 83 -14.88 -1.37 11.54
CA ALA A 83 -14.80 -0.06 10.88
C ALA A 83 -13.35 0.30 10.51
N LEU A 84 -12.39 0.11 11.43
CA LEU A 84 -10.97 0.31 11.19
C LEU A 84 -10.46 -0.59 10.07
N THR A 85 -10.80 -1.88 10.13
CA THR A 85 -10.37 -2.86 9.12
C THR A 85 -10.97 -2.54 7.75
N GLY A 86 -12.25 -2.15 7.71
CA GLY A 86 -12.94 -1.72 6.49
C GLY A 86 -12.32 -0.46 5.89
N LEU A 87 -11.96 0.53 6.70
CA LEU A 87 -11.32 1.77 6.25
C LEU A 87 -9.92 1.53 5.67
N VAL A 88 -9.12 0.69 6.34
CA VAL A 88 -7.79 0.31 5.83
C VAL A 88 -7.92 -0.48 4.52
N PHE A 89 -8.85 -1.43 4.46
CA PHE A 89 -9.07 -2.25 3.28
C PHE A 89 -9.52 -1.40 2.07
N THR A 90 -10.50 -0.53 2.26
CA THR A 90 -11.02 0.35 1.20
C THR A 90 -9.97 1.35 0.74
N SER A 91 -9.25 1.99 1.66
CA SER A 91 -8.13 2.88 1.32
C SER A 91 -7.07 2.18 0.45
N HIS A 92 -6.70 0.95 0.83
CA HIS A 92 -5.73 0.16 0.09
C HIS A 92 -6.26 -0.32 -1.27
N TYR A 93 -7.55 -0.67 -1.36
CA TYR A 93 -8.16 -1.12 -2.61
C TYR A 93 -8.35 0.02 -3.61
N CYS A 94 -8.91 1.15 -3.16
CA CYS A 94 -9.11 2.34 -3.99
C CYS A 94 -7.77 2.93 -4.48
N SER A 95 -6.71 2.87 -3.68
CA SER A 95 -5.37 3.34 -4.08
C SER A 95 -4.75 2.48 -5.19
N LYS A 96 -5.06 1.18 -5.24
CA LYS A 96 -4.54 0.27 -6.29
C LYS A 96 -5.16 0.50 -7.66
N HIS A 97 -6.35 1.12 -7.73
CA HIS A 97 -7.07 1.32 -8.98
C HIS A 97 -6.87 2.71 -9.60
N LYS A 98 -6.13 3.63 -8.96
CA LYS A 98 -5.75 4.89 -9.60
C LYS A 98 -4.83 4.57 -10.79
N LYS A 99 -5.29 4.91 -12.00
CA LYS A 99 -4.48 4.78 -13.22
C LYS A 99 -3.21 5.62 -13.03
N ARG A 100 -2.08 4.94 -12.93
CA ARG A 100 -0.75 5.52 -12.79
C ARG A 100 -0.40 6.26 -14.08
N ARG A 101 -0.37 7.60 -14.03
CA ARG A 101 -0.10 8.48 -15.17
C ARG A 101 0.90 9.55 -14.75
N ALA A 102 1.73 9.96 -15.70
CA ALA A 102 2.65 11.08 -15.54
C ALA A 102 1.88 12.36 -15.18
N HIS A 103 2.57 13.32 -14.57
CA HIS A 103 1.97 14.59 -14.24
C HIS A 103 1.56 15.32 -15.54
N ARG A 104 0.41 15.99 -15.48
CA ARG A 104 -0.09 16.83 -16.56
C ARG A 104 -0.25 18.23 -16.03
N SER A 105 0.10 19.22 -16.85
CA SER A 105 -0.19 20.61 -16.56
C SER A 105 -1.70 20.82 -16.35
N ALA A 106 -2.07 21.91 -15.67
CA ALA A 106 -3.46 22.34 -15.55
C ALA A 106 -4.15 22.56 -16.92
N SER A 107 -3.38 22.79 -17.99
CA SER A 107 -3.86 22.86 -19.38
C SER A 107 -4.10 21.49 -20.03
N GLY A 108 -3.80 20.39 -19.34
CA GLY A 108 -3.86 19.02 -19.87
C GLY A 108 -2.61 18.60 -20.65
N ALA A 109 -1.61 19.49 -20.79
CA ALA A 109 -0.35 19.22 -21.47
C ALA A 109 0.54 18.21 -20.73
N ARG A 110 1.32 17.42 -21.48
CA ARG A 110 2.36 16.56 -20.90
C ARG A 110 3.55 17.44 -20.50
N THR A 111 3.93 17.39 -19.23
CA THR A 111 5.05 18.20 -18.69
C THR A 111 6.30 17.36 -18.49
N ASP A 112 6.13 16.09 -18.17
CA ASP A 112 7.22 15.24 -17.73
C ASP A 112 7.95 14.61 -18.92
N VAL A 113 9.24 14.91 -19.02
CA VAL A 113 10.14 14.41 -20.06
C VAL A 113 11.00 13.30 -19.48
N VAL A 114 11.12 12.19 -20.21
CA VAL A 114 12.01 11.08 -19.87
C VAL A 114 12.95 10.82 -21.04
N VAL A 115 14.24 10.67 -20.75
CA VAL A 115 15.22 10.29 -21.75
C VAL A 115 15.57 8.82 -21.57
N VAL A 116 15.42 8.01 -22.61
CA VAL A 116 15.69 6.58 -22.61
C VAL A 116 16.97 6.30 -23.39
N PHE A 117 17.99 5.82 -22.68
CA PHE A 117 19.25 5.35 -23.20
C PHE A 117 19.21 3.86 -23.48
N GLY A 118 19.26 3.46 -24.75
CA GLY A 118 19.28 2.06 -25.16
C GLY A 118 19.24 1.90 -26.67
N ALA A 119 19.44 0.68 -27.16
CA ALA A 119 19.27 0.38 -28.58
C ALA A 119 17.79 0.49 -28.96
N ALA A 120 17.45 1.37 -29.91
CA ALA A 120 16.08 1.48 -30.43
C ALA A 120 15.59 0.17 -31.08
N LYS A 121 16.52 -0.67 -31.57
CA LYS A 121 16.21 -1.99 -32.14
C LYS A 121 15.87 -3.05 -31.10
N ASP A 122 16.19 -2.84 -29.81
CA ASP A 122 15.93 -3.81 -28.77
C ASP A 122 14.45 -3.83 -28.37
N PRO A 123 13.76 -4.98 -28.45
CA PRO A 123 12.34 -5.08 -28.13
C PRO A 123 12.02 -4.74 -26.67
N LEU A 124 12.95 -4.94 -25.73
CA LEU A 124 12.73 -4.58 -24.32
C LEU A 124 12.73 -3.06 -24.14
N THR A 125 13.73 -2.39 -24.70
CA THR A 125 13.79 -0.92 -24.75
C THR A 125 12.53 -0.34 -25.39
N ASN A 126 12.09 -0.95 -26.50
CA ASN A 126 10.85 -0.59 -27.21
C ASN A 126 9.59 -0.70 -26.34
N ALA A 127 9.42 -1.85 -25.68
CA ALA A 127 8.30 -2.05 -24.77
C ALA A 127 8.25 -0.99 -23.66
N VAL A 128 9.40 -0.56 -23.15
CA VAL A 128 9.48 0.40 -22.06
C VAL A 128 9.18 1.83 -22.52
N TYR A 129 9.78 2.33 -23.60
CA TYR A 129 9.48 3.71 -24.02
C TYR A 129 8.04 3.87 -24.54
N LEU A 130 7.48 2.86 -25.19
CA LEU A 130 6.07 2.88 -25.61
C LEU A 130 5.12 2.88 -24.40
N ASP A 131 5.48 2.18 -23.33
CA ASP A 131 4.68 2.19 -22.10
C ASP A 131 4.74 3.53 -21.36
N LEU A 132 5.93 4.16 -21.33
CA LEU A 132 6.11 5.50 -20.78
C LEU A 132 5.32 6.55 -21.58
N GLU A 133 5.34 6.48 -22.91
CA GLU A 133 4.51 7.33 -23.77
C GLU A 133 3.03 7.16 -23.43
N ARG A 134 2.53 5.92 -23.33
CA ARG A 134 1.13 5.64 -22.98
C ARG A 134 0.72 6.14 -21.60
N LYS A 135 1.69 6.23 -20.68
CA LYS A 135 1.49 6.79 -19.32
C LYS A 135 1.50 8.31 -19.30
N GLY A 136 1.85 8.95 -20.41
CA GLY A 136 1.75 10.39 -20.63
C GLY A 136 3.07 11.14 -20.50
N PHE A 137 4.21 10.45 -20.56
CA PHE A 137 5.51 11.12 -20.67
C PHE A 137 5.75 11.60 -22.11
N VAL A 138 6.61 12.60 -22.24
CA VAL A 138 7.31 12.93 -23.49
C VAL A 138 8.62 12.15 -23.48
N VAL A 139 8.80 11.22 -24.40
CA VAL A 139 9.92 10.27 -24.34
C VAL A 139 10.94 10.59 -25.43
N TYR A 140 12.16 10.87 -25.01
CA TYR A 140 13.30 11.04 -25.91
C TYR A 140 14.10 9.75 -25.96
N VAL A 141 14.13 9.09 -27.11
CA VAL A 141 14.92 7.87 -27.31
C VAL A 141 16.25 8.24 -27.93
N THR A 142 17.34 7.76 -27.34
CA THR A 142 18.67 8.13 -27.80
C THR A 142 19.06 7.32 -29.01
N THR A 143 19.49 7.99 -30.06
CA THR A 143 19.86 7.40 -31.34
C THR A 143 21.28 7.78 -31.72
N ARG A 144 21.96 6.89 -32.44
CA ARG A 144 23.31 7.13 -32.98
C ARG A 144 23.27 7.22 -34.49
N THR A 145 22.47 6.36 -35.11
CA THR A 145 22.37 6.26 -36.56
C THR A 145 21.08 6.93 -37.07
N PRO A 146 21.08 7.49 -38.28
CA PRO A 146 19.86 8.04 -38.88
C PRO A 146 18.81 6.96 -39.19
N GLU A 147 19.23 5.69 -39.28
CA GLU A 147 18.31 4.55 -39.41
C GLU A 147 17.48 4.36 -38.13
N GLU A 148 18.11 4.48 -36.96
CA GLU A 148 17.41 4.45 -35.67
C GLU A 148 16.45 5.64 -35.52
N ASP A 149 16.82 6.83 -36.00
CA ASP A 149 15.90 7.98 -36.02
C ASP A 149 14.65 7.67 -36.82
N GLN A 150 14.81 7.04 -37.99
CA GLN A 150 13.68 6.63 -38.82
C GLN A 150 12.86 5.53 -38.14
N LEU A 151 13.50 4.59 -37.45
CA LEU A 151 12.82 3.54 -36.70
C LEU A 151 11.93 4.14 -35.61
N VAL A 152 12.49 5.00 -34.76
CA VAL A 152 11.73 5.68 -33.68
C VAL A 152 10.61 6.54 -34.25
N ARG A 153 10.82 7.22 -35.39
CA ARG A 153 9.77 8.01 -36.07
C ARG A 153 8.69 7.16 -36.74
N SER A 154 9.04 5.94 -37.16
CA SER A 154 8.09 5.01 -37.79
C SER A 154 7.14 4.38 -36.77
N GLU A 155 7.52 4.42 -35.49
CA GLU A 155 6.68 3.93 -34.41
C GLU A 155 5.54 4.90 -34.08
N VAL A 156 4.43 4.32 -33.65
CA VAL A 156 3.19 5.07 -33.42
C VAL A 156 3.26 5.79 -32.07
N GLY A 157 3.69 7.05 -32.09
CA GLY A 157 3.67 7.92 -30.90
C GLY A 157 3.86 9.40 -31.26
N VAL A 158 2.93 10.26 -30.85
CA VAL A 158 3.02 11.72 -31.08
C VAL A 158 4.13 12.35 -30.22
N ASP A 159 4.34 11.81 -29.03
CA ASP A 159 5.26 12.33 -28.01
C ASP A 159 6.54 11.49 -27.88
N LEU A 160 6.90 10.76 -28.95
CA LEU A 160 8.13 9.98 -29.06
C LEU A 160 9.10 10.71 -29.98
N LEU A 161 10.25 11.13 -29.43
CA LEU A 161 11.20 11.99 -30.14
C LEU A 161 12.59 11.34 -30.17
N PRO A 162 13.25 11.23 -31.33
CA PRO A 162 14.63 10.76 -31.37
C PRO A 162 15.59 11.87 -30.89
N LEU A 163 16.56 11.50 -30.08
CA LEU A 163 17.64 12.36 -29.59
C LEU A 163 18.99 11.83 -30.07
N ARG A 164 19.58 12.52 -31.05
CA ARG A 164 20.89 12.13 -31.60
C ARG A 164 22.00 12.52 -30.65
N VAL A 165 22.67 11.52 -30.08
CA VAL A 165 23.72 11.74 -29.06
C VAL A 165 24.98 12.36 -29.67
N ASN A 166 25.23 12.15 -30.96
CA ASN A 166 26.41 12.67 -31.66
C ASN A 166 26.21 14.09 -32.21
N ASP A 167 25.00 14.66 -32.12
CA ASP A 167 24.69 15.99 -32.65
C ASP A 167 24.59 17.00 -31.51
N GLU A 168 25.68 17.72 -31.27
CA GLU A 168 25.77 18.75 -30.23
C GLU A 168 24.68 19.81 -30.36
N LYS A 169 24.25 20.14 -31.59
CA LYS A 169 23.18 21.13 -31.80
C LYS A 169 21.82 20.60 -31.32
N ALA A 170 21.56 19.31 -31.52
CA ALA A 170 20.34 18.67 -31.03
C ALA A 170 20.32 18.64 -29.50
N LEU A 171 21.46 18.32 -28.88
CA LEU A 171 21.65 18.34 -27.42
C LEU A 171 21.49 19.76 -26.84
N GLN A 172 22.10 20.77 -27.46
CA GLN A 172 21.96 22.16 -27.03
C GLN A 172 20.51 22.61 -27.13
N LYS A 173 19.83 22.32 -28.25
CA LYS A 173 18.41 22.62 -28.42
C LYS A 173 17.56 21.93 -27.34
N PHE A 174 17.89 20.70 -26.99
CA PHE A 174 17.22 19.95 -25.93
C PHE A 174 17.43 20.61 -24.56
N SER A 175 18.66 20.97 -24.20
CA SER A 175 19.00 21.70 -22.96
C SER A 175 18.24 23.03 -22.87
N ASP A 176 18.25 23.81 -23.95
CA ASP A 176 17.56 25.09 -24.05
C ASP A 176 16.03 24.98 -23.84
N MET A 177 15.42 23.81 -24.08
CA MET A 177 13.97 23.60 -23.86
C MET A 177 13.59 23.63 -22.38
N PHE A 178 14.52 23.30 -21.48
CA PHE A 178 14.29 23.28 -20.03
C PHE A 178 14.73 24.56 -19.34
N GLY A 179 15.62 25.35 -19.95
CA GLY A 179 16.18 26.60 -19.43
C GLY A 179 15.20 27.78 -19.29
N GLY A 180 13.89 27.54 -19.09
CA GLY A 180 12.88 28.56 -18.82
C GLY A 180 11.96 28.91 -19.99
N ARG A 181 12.11 28.27 -21.16
CA ARG A 181 11.15 28.44 -22.26
C ARG A 181 9.77 27.94 -21.82
N LYS A 182 8.75 28.78 -22.02
CA LYS A 182 7.35 28.45 -21.78
C LYS A 182 6.80 27.71 -23.00
N HIS A 183 6.34 26.49 -22.80
CA HIS A 183 5.73 25.66 -23.84
C HIS A 183 4.22 25.82 -23.82
N TYR A 184 3.61 25.74 -25.00
CA TYR A 184 2.17 25.84 -25.21
C TYR A 184 1.71 24.55 -25.89
N ALA A 185 0.72 23.87 -25.32
CA ALA A 185 0.25 22.59 -25.88
C ALA A 185 -0.66 22.77 -27.11
N PHE A 186 -1.36 23.88 -27.16
CA PHE A 186 -2.20 24.32 -28.28
C PHE A 186 -2.26 25.85 -28.25
N GLU A 187 -2.67 26.45 -29.37
CA GLU A 187 -2.83 27.91 -29.46
C GLU A 187 -3.81 28.41 -28.40
N GLY A 188 -3.36 29.32 -27.54
CA GLY A 188 -4.16 29.84 -26.42
C GLY A 188 -4.14 29.00 -25.14
N ALA A 189 -3.39 27.89 -25.09
CA ALA A 189 -3.20 27.14 -23.85
C ALA A 189 -2.43 27.96 -22.80
N LYS A 190 -2.58 27.62 -21.51
CA LYS A 190 -1.72 28.18 -20.47
C LYS A 190 -0.26 27.73 -20.68
N PRO A 191 0.72 28.65 -20.55
CA PRO A 191 2.12 28.29 -20.64
C PRO A 191 2.48 27.30 -19.54
N HIS A 192 3.29 26.29 -19.86
CA HIS A 192 3.82 25.33 -18.91
C HIS A 192 5.31 25.11 -19.15
N HIS A 193 5.98 24.53 -18.16
CA HIS A 193 7.38 24.17 -18.23
C HIS A 193 7.50 22.66 -18.39
N LEU A 194 8.50 22.24 -19.15
CA LEU A 194 8.88 20.84 -19.24
C LEU A 194 9.78 20.50 -18.05
N THR A 195 9.53 19.36 -17.43
CA THR A 195 10.24 18.86 -16.26
C THR A 195 10.94 17.57 -16.63
N LEU A 196 12.26 17.49 -16.43
CA LEU A 196 13.00 16.25 -16.68
C LEU A 196 12.73 15.27 -15.53
N ALA A 197 11.85 14.30 -15.75
CA ALA A 197 11.49 13.31 -14.74
C ALA A 197 12.62 12.29 -14.49
N GLY A 198 13.40 11.97 -15.52
CA GLY A 198 14.59 11.14 -15.34
C GLY A 198 15.20 10.59 -16.62
N LEU A 199 16.30 9.88 -16.39
CA LEU A 199 17.13 9.18 -17.35
C LEU A 199 16.96 7.68 -17.14
N VAL A 200 16.43 6.96 -18.12
CA VAL A 200 16.29 5.50 -18.04
C VAL A 200 17.39 4.87 -18.89
N VAL A 201 18.30 4.16 -18.27
CA VAL A 201 19.40 3.46 -18.93
C VAL A 201 19.06 1.97 -19.05
N MET A 202 18.89 1.52 -20.29
CA MET A 202 18.78 0.14 -20.70
C MET A 202 20.18 -0.38 -21.07
N PRO A 203 20.74 -1.31 -20.30
CA PRO A 203 22.06 -1.84 -20.54
C PRO A 203 22.03 -2.78 -21.74
N ASN A 204 22.70 -2.37 -22.81
CA ASN A 204 23.06 -3.25 -23.92
C ASN A 204 24.57 -3.58 -23.84
N PRO A 205 24.98 -4.86 -23.83
CA PRO A 205 26.39 -5.26 -23.68
C PRO A 205 27.37 -4.62 -24.68
N SER A 206 26.90 -4.13 -25.83
CA SER A 206 27.75 -3.45 -26.82
C SER A 206 27.82 -1.92 -26.66
N GLU A 207 26.91 -1.25 -25.94
CA GLU A 207 26.66 0.19 -26.18
C GLU A 207 26.80 1.11 -24.96
N ILE A 208 26.98 0.59 -23.75
CA ILE A 208 26.78 1.36 -22.50
C ILE A 208 27.86 2.42 -22.22
N VAL A 209 29.14 2.20 -22.53
CA VAL A 209 30.20 2.99 -21.84
C VAL A 209 30.55 4.32 -22.53
N GLY A 210 30.65 4.37 -23.86
CA GLY A 210 31.08 5.59 -24.56
C GLY A 210 30.00 6.66 -24.67
N GLY A 211 28.76 6.27 -25.00
CA GLY A 211 27.66 7.22 -25.22
C GLY A 211 27.13 7.82 -23.91
N ILE A 212 27.10 7.05 -22.83
CA ILE A 212 26.53 7.51 -21.56
C ILE A 212 27.42 8.56 -20.89
N ALA A 213 28.76 8.41 -20.93
CA ALA A 213 29.66 9.44 -20.42
C ALA A 213 29.56 10.74 -21.23
N HIS A 214 29.41 10.65 -22.55
CA HIS A 214 29.21 11.82 -23.41
C HIS A 214 27.90 12.53 -23.08
N VAL A 215 26.82 11.78 -22.86
CA VAL A 215 25.52 12.30 -22.46
C VAL A 215 25.59 12.91 -21.07
N ILE A 216 26.10 12.21 -20.08
CA ILE A 216 26.20 12.74 -18.72
C ILE A 216 27.11 13.98 -18.68
N GLY A 217 28.17 14.00 -19.49
CA GLY A 217 29.07 15.16 -19.62
C GLY A 217 28.46 16.36 -20.37
N LEU A 218 27.65 16.13 -21.41
CA LEU A 218 26.97 17.18 -22.19
C LEU A 218 25.67 17.67 -21.53
N PHE A 219 24.97 16.79 -20.81
CA PHE A 219 23.95 17.18 -19.86
C PHE A 219 24.66 17.78 -18.66
N THR A 220 25.16 19.00 -18.86
CA THR A 220 25.74 19.81 -17.80
C THR A 220 24.84 19.68 -16.57
N LEU A 221 25.47 19.28 -15.47
CA LEU A 221 24.93 18.93 -14.16
C LEU A 221 23.67 19.68 -13.69
N PRO A 222 23.44 20.98 -13.92
CA PRO A 222 22.25 21.68 -13.43
C PRO A 222 20.90 21.02 -13.76
N LEU A 223 20.72 20.48 -14.97
CA LEU A 223 19.40 19.98 -15.41
C LEU A 223 19.01 18.65 -14.76
N LEU A 224 19.98 17.77 -14.58
CA LEU A 224 19.79 16.50 -13.89
C LEU A 224 19.76 16.71 -12.37
N GLN A 225 20.50 17.69 -11.84
CA GLN A 225 20.63 17.95 -10.41
C GLN A 225 19.35 18.51 -9.76
N GLU A 226 18.53 19.28 -10.49
CA GLU A 226 17.32 19.86 -9.90
C GLU A 226 16.13 18.88 -9.79
N SER A 227 16.02 17.88 -10.66
CA SER A 227 14.84 16.99 -10.67
C SER A 227 15.04 15.60 -11.29
N GLY A 228 16.16 15.36 -11.96
CA GLY A 228 16.38 14.15 -12.73
C GLY A 228 16.87 12.99 -11.86
N LYS A 229 16.32 11.80 -12.09
CA LYS A 229 16.83 10.55 -11.53
C LYS A 229 17.47 9.72 -12.62
N VAL A 230 18.51 8.97 -12.26
CA VAL A 230 19.07 7.98 -13.18
C VAL A 230 18.58 6.59 -12.76
N LEU A 231 17.87 5.93 -13.68
CA LEU A 231 17.28 4.62 -13.47
C LEU A 231 17.97 3.60 -14.38
N PHE A 232 18.63 2.62 -13.77
CA PHE A 232 19.19 1.48 -14.50
C PHE A 232 18.19 0.32 -14.50
N VAL A 233 17.86 -0.20 -15.68
CA VAL A 233 16.98 -1.35 -15.83
C VAL A 233 17.81 -2.57 -16.19
N ILE A 234 18.06 -3.47 -15.26
CA ILE A 234 18.99 -4.60 -15.49
C ILE A 234 18.18 -5.81 -15.96
N PRO A 235 18.30 -6.24 -17.24
CA PRO A 235 17.70 -7.47 -17.71
C PRO A 235 18.42 -8.68 -17.11
N HIS A 236 17.68 -9.78 -16.96
CA HIS A 236 18.26 -11.06 -16.57
C HIS A 236 18.93 -11.73 -17.78
N SER A 237 20.15 -11.30 -18.14
CA SER A 237 20.98 -11.91 -19.19
C SER A 237 22.11 -12.77 -18.60
N GLU A 238 22.74 -13.61 -19.43
CA GLU A 238 23.96 -14.36 -19.07
C GLU A 238 25.13 -13.41 -18.76
N ASP A 239 25.14 -12.22 -19.38
CA ASP A 239 26.12 -11.15 -19.14
C ASP A 239 25.82 -10.28 -17.91
N ALA A 240 25.01 -10.77 -16.96
CA ALA A 240 24.58 -9.99 -15.81
C ALA A 240 25.74 -9.42 -15.00
N ASP A 241 26.86 -10.13 -14.89
CA ASP A 241 28.03 -9.67 -14.14
C ASP A 241 28.78 -8.54 -14.86
N ALA A 242 28.90 -8.60 -16.19
CA ALA A 242 29.48 -7.51 -16.97
C ALA A 242 28.62 -6.24 -16.92
N ILE A 243 27.29 -6.40 -16.95
CA ILE A 243 26.34 -5.30 -16.78
C ILE A 243 26.48 -4.68 -15.39
N ARG A 244 26.56 -5.50 -14.33
CA ARG A 244 26.77 -5.02 -12.95
C ARG A 244 28.09 -4.29 -12.76
N GLN A 245 29.18 -4.79 -13.36
CA GLN A 245 30.47 -4.10 -13.28
C GLN A 245 30.41 -2.71 -13.92
N ARG A 246 29.78 -2.60 -15.09
CA ARG A 246 29.59 -1.31 -15.77
C ARG A 246 28.63 -0.39 -15.02
N GLU A 247 27.57 -0.94 -14.44
CA GLU A 247 26.68 -0.19 -13.55
C GLU A 247 27.46 0.36 -12.36
N HIS A 248 28.28 -0.46 -11.70
CA HIS A 248 29.10 -0.02 -10.58
C HIS A 248 30.08 1.10 -11.00
N ALA A 249 30.68 0.98 -12.19
CA ALA A 249 31.52 2.03 -12.75
C ALA A 249 30.73 3.34 -13.00
N LEU A 250 29.55 3.26 -13.63
CA LEU A 250 28.70 4.43 -13.86
C LEU A 250 28.21 5.04 -12.55
N LYS A 251 27.84 4.21 -11.57
CA LYS A 251 27.44 4.67 -10.25
C LYS A 251 28.58 5.41 -9.58
N SER A 252 29.81 4.91 -9.63
CA SER A 252 30.98 5.60 -9.07
C SER A 252 31.30 6.92 -9.77
N LEU A 253 30.88 7.09 -11.04
CA LEU A 253 31.00 8.35 -11.78
C LEU A 253 29.86 9.33 -11.46
N LEU A 254 28.66 8.83 -11.16
CA LEU A 254 27.47 9.64 -10.88
C LEU A 254 27.30 10.04 -9.40
N GLU A 255 27.84 9.24 -8.49
CA GLU A 255 27.83 9.50 -7.05
C GLU A 255 28.52 10.81 -6.64
N PRO A 256 29.71 11.20 -7.16
CA PRO A 256 30.30 12.51 -6.85
C PRO A 256 29.43 13.69 -7.32
N GLU A 257 28.59 13.47 -8.32
CA GLU A 257 27.67 14.47 -8.88
C GLU A 257 26.36 14.59 -8.10
N GLY A 258 26.18 13.80 -7.03
CA GLY A 258 24.98 13.82 -6.19
C GLY A 258 23.71 13.32 -6.88
N LEU A 259 23.84 12.66 -8.04
CA LEU A 259 22.68 12.19 -8.81
C LEU A 259 22.14 10.89 -8.21
N PRO A 260 20.83 10.82 -7.87
CA PRO A 260 20.24 9.63 -7.31
C PRO A 260 20.15 8.53 -8.36
N VAL A 261 20.92 7.46 -8.15
CA VAL A 261 20.91 6.26 -8.99
C VAL A 261 19.99 5.21 -8.38
N SER A 262 18.99 4.79 -9.14
CA SER A 262 18.07 3.71 -8.78
C SER A 262 18.20 2.53 -9.73
N HIS A 263 18.00 1.32 -9.21
CA HIS A 263 18.06 0.10 -10.00
C HIS A 263 16.69 -0.59 -10.02
N VAL A 264 16.26 -1.00 -11.20
CA VAL A 264 15.10 -1.86 -11.40
C VAL A 264 15.58 -3.15 -12.02
N ARG A 265 15.45 -4.24 -11.26
CA ARG A 265 15.81 -5.57 -11.72
C ARG A 265 14.65 -6.17 -12.50
N ALA A 266 14.82 -6.28 -13.81
CA ALA A 266 13.95 -7.09 -14.63
C ALA A 266 14.21 -8.57 -14.32
N GLY A 267 13.15 -9.33 -14.06
CA GLY A 267 13.25 -10.80 -14.05
C GLY A 267 13.56 -11.35 -15.45
N ARG A 268 13.47 -12.66 -15.62
CA ARG A 268 13.47 -13.26 -16.96
C ARG A 268 12.20 -12.80 -17.70
N ILE A 269 12.36 -11.82 -18.57
CA ILE A 269 11.28 -11.23 -19.37
C ILE A 269 11.54 -11.63 -20.81
N GLU A 270 10.73 -12.56 -21.31
CA GLU A 270 10.66 -12.84 -22.74
C GLU A 270 9.72 -11.81 -23.33
N VAL A 271 10.28 -10.80 -23.99
CA VAL A 271 9.49 -9.86 -24.79
C VAL A 271 9.13 -10.61 -26.06
N PRO A 272 7.84 -10.91 -26.31
CA PRO A 272 7.45 -11.46 -27.59
C PRO A 272 7.84 -10.43 -28.65
N THR A 273 8.82 -10.76 -29.48
CA THR A 273 9.15 -9.96 -30.66
C THR A 273 7.85 -9.77 -31.42
N LEU A 274 7.43 -8.52 -31.64
CA LEU A 274 6.15 -8.17 -32.26
C LEU A 274 5.95 -8.80 -33.65
N LEU A 275 7.00 -9.41 -34.20
CA LEU A 275 7.04 -10.08 -35.50
C LEU A 275 6.96 -11.61 -35.43
N ALA A 276 7.06 -12.24 -34.25
CA ALA A 276 6.97 -13.70 -34.17
C ALA A 276 5.50 -14.13 -34.27
N PRO A 277 5.07 -14.82 -35.35
CA PRO A 277 3.71 -15.35 -35.42
C PRO A 277 3.51 -16.26 -34.22
N GLN A 278 2.55 -15.90 -33.38
CA GLN A 278 2.22 -16.58 -32.12
C GLN A 278 1.71 -17.99 -32.44
N ARG A 279 2.65 -18.91 -32.69
CA ARG A 279 2.35 -20.28 -33.10
C ARG A 279 1.66 -20.95 -31.90
N ARG A 280 0.34 -21.10 -32.00
CA ARG A 280 -0.57 -21.75 -31.05
C ARG A 280 -0.16 -23.21 -30.77
N LYS A 281 0.93 -23.45 -30.06
CA LYS A 281 1.32 -24.77 -29.50
C LYS A 281 2.03 -24.65 -28.15
N GLY A 282 1.83 -23.55 -27.42
CA GLY A 282 2.28 -23.38 -26.04
C GLY A 282 1.09 -23.29 -25.09
N SER A 283 1.21 -23.83 -23.89
CA SER A 283 0.14 -23.82 -22.89
C SER A 283 -0.27 -22.37 -22.54
N PRO A 284 -1.57 -22.07 -22.35
CA PRO A 284 -2.08 -20.71 -22.09
C PRO A 284 -1.56 -20.08 -20.78
N GLN A 285 -0.77 -20.80 -20.00
CA GLN A 285 -0.25 -20.38 -18.70
C GLN A 285 1.09 -19.63 -18.82
N GLN A 286 1.90 -19.90 -19.85
CA GLN A 286 3.23 -19.28 -20.03
C GLN A 286 3.12 -17.84 -20.53
N SER A 287 2.23 -17.56 -21.50
CA SER A 287 1.99 -16.20 -22.02
C SER A 287 1.44 -15.24 -20.96
N LYS A 288 0.64 -15.74 -20.02
CA LYS A 288 0.12 -14.94 -18.89
C LYS A 288 1.24 -14.51 -17.93
N ARG A 289 2.25 -15.36 -17.72
CA ARG A 289 3.39 -15.07 -16.83
C ARG A 289 4.32 -14.03 -17.41
N THR A 290 4.68 -14.14 -18.70
CA THR A 290 5.55 -13.17 -19.38
C THR A 290 4.90 -11.79 -19.44
N ALA A 291 3.62 -11.71 -19.80
CA ALA A 291 2.86 -10.47 -19.81
C ALA A 291 2.72 -9.83 -18.40
N ALA A 292 2.72 -10.64 -17.33
CA ALA A 292 2.70 -10.13 -15.97
C ALA A 292 4.06 -9.59 -15.54
N ALA A 293 5.16 -10.24 -15.93
CA ALA A 293 6.52 -9.79 -15.63
C ALA A 293 6.85 -8.47 -16.33
N LEU A 294 6.48 -8.32 -17.61
CA LEU A 294 6.66 -7.07 -18.35
C LEU A 294 5.85 -5.93 -17.74
N ARG A 295 4.57 -6.17 -17.41
CA ARG A 295 3.74 -5.18 -16.70
C ARG A 295 4.32 -4.78 -15.35
N LYS A 296 4.90 -5.72 -14.62
CA LYS A 296 5.58 -5.44 -13.36
C LYS A 296 6.79 -4.53 -13.60
N LEU A 297 7.63 -4.85 -14.58
CA LEU A 297 8.76 -4.00 -14.95
C LEU A 297 8.31 -2.57 -15.27
N HIS A 298 7.29 -2.42 -16.11
CA HIS A 298 6.73 -1.12 -16.48
C HIS A 298 6.22 -0.33 -15.27
N HIS A 299 5.59 -1.02 -14.32
CA HIS A 299 5.13 -0.41 -13.07
C HIS A 299 6.28 0.00 -12.17
N ASP A 300 7.30 -0.84 -12.04
CA ASP A 300 8.47 -0.55 -11.21
C ASP A 300 9.26 0.64 -11.78
N VAL A 301 9.49 0.67 -13.11
CA VAL A 301 10.11 1.81 -13.81
C VAL A 301 9.32 3.09 -13.59
N PHE A 302 8.00 3.05 -13.79
CA PHE A 302 7.13 4.20 -13.58
C PHE A 302 7.18 4.70 -12.14
N ASP A 303 7.04 3.80 -11.17
CA ASP A 303 7.01 4.15 -9.76
C ASP A 303 8.35 4.76 -9.35
N THR A 304 9.47 4.21 -9.81
CA THR A 304 10.80 4.77 -9.54
C THR A 304 10.97 6.17 -10.13
N LEU A 305 10.46 6.43 -11.34
CA LEU A 305 10.48 7.77 -11.94
C LEU A 305 9.61 8.76 -11.15
N MET A 306 8.43 8.34 -10.69
CA MET A 306 7.46 9.23 -10.04
C MET A 306 7.66 9.43 -8.53
N MET A 307 8.48 8.62 -7.85
CA MET A 307 8.72 8.78 -6.42
C MET A 307 9.33 10.17 -6.08
N PRO A 308 9.08 10.76 -4.91
CA PRO A 308 9.87 11.91 -4.49
C PRO A 308 11.35 11.49 -4.36
N SER A 309 12.30 12.37 -4.70
CA SER A 309 13.74 12.13 -4.57
C SER A 309 14.24 12.03 -3.11
N SER A 310 13.34 11.81 -2.15
CA SER A 310 13.71 11.61 -0.74
C SER A 310 14.63 10.39 -0.64
N GLY A 311 15.92 10.65 -0.37
CA GLY A 311 17.03 9.69 -0.34
C GLY A 311 16.96 8.59 0.72
N GLY A 312 15.77 8.10 1.04
CA GLY A 312 15.57 6.90 1.83
C GLY A 312 15.47 5.70 0.90
N TRP A 313 16.44 4.79 1.01
CA TRP A 313 16.38 3.44 0.46
C TRP A 313 15.01 2.80 0.79
N HIS A 314 14.08 2.84 -0.15
CA HIS A 314 12.95 1.94 -0.09
C HIS A 314 13.41 0.57 -0.57
N ARG A 315 13.74 -0.27 0.42
CA ARG A 315 13.52 -1.72 0.39
C ARG A 315 12.05 -2.00 0.08
N GLY A 316 11.62 -1.66 -1.13
CA GLY A 316 10.43 -2.15 -1.79
C GLY A 316 10.68 -3.56 -2.34
N MET A 317 11.43 -4.37 -1.60
CA MET A 317 11.51 -5.82 -1.78
C MET A 317 10.19 -6.41 -1.28
N ARG A 318 9.07 -6.04 -1.92
CA ARG A 318 7.80 -6.74 -1.77
C ARG A 318 7.80 -7.92 -2.73
N TYR A 319 8.30 -9.04 -2.19
CA TYR A 319 7.98 -10.43 -2.52
C TYR A 319 8.48 -11.00 -3.86
N ILE A 320 9.75 -11.44 -3.86
CA ILE A 320 10.13 -12.75 -4.44
C ILE A 320 10.84 -13.56 -3.34
N THR A 321 10.22 -13.68 -2.18
CA THR A 321 10.60 -14.66 -1.14
C THR A 321 9.35 -15.44 -0.77
N ASN A 322 8.96 -16.34 -1.67
CA ASN A 322 7.92 -17.34 -1.43
C ASN A 322 8.44 -18.50 -0.54
N TRP A 323 9.39 -18.22 0.36
CA TRP A 323 10.13 -19.23 1.14
C TRP A 323 9.87 -19.18 2.65
N SER A 324 9.30 -18.10 3.23
CA SER A 324 9.10 -18.04 4.69
C SER A 324 7.72 -18.48 5.17
N ARG A 325 6.78 -18.84 4.27
CA ARG A 325 5.47 -19.41 4.64
C ARG A 325 5.48 -20.94 4.82
N ALA A 326 6.59 -21.60 4.54
CA ALA A 326 6.76 -23.04 4.80
C ALA A 326 7.27 -23.33 6.23
N MET A 327 7.74 -22.33 6.99
CA MET A 327 8.34 -22.55 8.32
C MET A 327 7.40 -22.27 9.51
N THR A 328 6.18 -21.78 9.29
CA THR A 328 5.22 -21.52 10.38
C THR A 328 4.13 -22.59 10.51
N ALA A 329 4.23 -23.70 9.77
CA ALA A 329 3.22 -24.76 9.76
C ALA A 329 3.65 -26.06 10.48
N THR A 330 4.79 -26.09 11.18
CA THR A 330 5.31 -27.33 11.79
C THR A 330 5.80 -27.20 13.23
N LEU A 331 5.37 -26.18 13.99
CA LEU A 331 5.68 -26.05 15.43
C LEU A 331 4.48 -25.60 16.27
N LEU A 332 3.29 -26.12 15.96
CA LEU A 332 2.11 -26.10 16.83
C LEU A 332 1.41 -27.46 16.77
N LEU A 333 2.15 -28.51 17.14
CA LEU A 333 1.63 -29.84 17.44
C LEU A 333 2.61 -30.58 18.37
N GLU A 334 2.99 -29.91 19.46
CA GLU A 334 3.63 -30.53 20.63
C GLU A 334 2.89 -30.04 21.90
N ASP A 335 1.60 -30.29 21.96
CA ASP A 335 0.85 -30.35 23.21
C ASP A 335 0.05 -31.66 23.19
N GLY A 336 0.79 -32.75 23.31
CA GLY A 336 0.29 -34.11 23.46
C GLY A 336 0.35 -34.53 24.92
N SER A 337 -0.67 -34.13 25.68
CA SER A 337 -0.94 -34.61 27.03
C SER A 337 -0.97 -36.13 27.07
N VAL A 338 -0.05 -36.72 27.84
CA VAL A 338 -0.06 -38.14 28.21
C VAL A 338 -0.95 -38.29 29.44
N LEU A 339 -2.14 -38.89 29.25
CA LEU A 339 -2.94 -39.51 30.29
C LEU A 339 -3.11 -40.98 29.91
N GLY A 340 -2.50 -41.88 30.69
CA GLY A 340 -2.66 -43.32 30.51
C GLY A 340 -1.54 -44.14 31.15
N LEU A 341 -1.55 -44.23 32.47
CA LEU A 341 -1.36 -45.48 33.24
C LEU A 341 -1.90 -45.29 34.66
#